data_AF-A0A835XAT2-F1
#
_entry.id   AF-A0A835XAT2-F1
#
_cell.length_a   1.000
_cell.length_b   1.000
_cell.length_c   1.000
_cell.angle_alpha   90.00
_cell.angle_beta   90.00
_cell.angle_gamma   90.00
#
_symmetry.space_group_name_H-M   'P 1'
#
loop_
_entity.id
_entity.type
_entity.pdbx_description
1 polymer ?
#
loop_
_entity_poly.entity_id
_entity_poly.type
_entity_poly.pdbx_seq_one_letter_code
_entity_poly.pdbx_strand_id
1 'polypeptide(L)'
;MNDGVQKMAESTAGKPFQIGVFINQKSSFTMAKPGIIDVNVKSVGREGRKTKLGFHFKDDRFRIESTGKVFFDETNLPMGEFDLMDIHLKLHAKDCKQRDVISFTVTVSEMNNGIEMDRRGVTTIVHIV
;
A
#
# COMPACT_ATOMS: atom_id res chain seq x y z
N MET A 1 -33.86 -1.48 -5.07
CA MET A 1 -32.75 -0.52 -5.25
C MET A 1 -31.49 -1.35 -5.47
N ASN A 2 -30.87 -1.26 -6.65
CA ASN A 2 -29.85 -2.21 -7.11
C ASN A 2 -28.46 -1.75 -6.68
N ASP A 3 -28.16 -1.91 -5.38
CA ASP A 3 -26.93 -1.47 -4.70
C ASP A 3 -25.64 -2.06 -5.33
N GLY A 4 -25.75 -3.21 -6.01
CA GLY A 4 -24.62 -3.85 -6.69
C GLY A 4 -24.12 -3.10 -7.92
N VAL A 5 -25.02 -2.52 -8.72
CA VAL A 5 -24.63 -1.78 -9.95
C VAL A 5 -24.06 -0.41 -9.59
N GLN A 6 -24.58 0.22 -8.55
CA GLN A 6 -24.12 1.53 -8.09
C GLN A 6 -22.71 1.47 -7.47
N LYS A 7 -22.41 0.41 -6.68
CA LYS A 7 -21.06 0.15 -6.15
C LYS A 7 -20.02 -0.15 -7.25
N MET A 8 -20.42 -0.84 -8.31
CA MET A 8 -19.57 -1.11 -9.47
C MET A 8 -19.37 0.14 -10.34
N ALA A 9 -20.40 0.98 -10.47
CA ALA A 9 -20.32 2.27 -11.17
C ALA A 9 -19.42 3.27 -10.42
N GLU A 10 -19.50 3.34 -9.09
CA GLU A 10 -18.66 4.22 -8.26
C GLU A 10 -17.19 3.78 -8.27
N SER A 11 -16.92 2.47 -8.37
CA SER A 11 -15.57 1.93 -8.57
C SER A 11 -14.99 2.17 -9.97
N THR A 12 -15.80 2.57 -10.96
CA THR A 12 -15.38 2.77 -12.35
C THR A 12 -15.46 4.24 -12.80
N ALA A 13 -16.20 5.11 -12.10
CA ALA A 13 -16.47 6.49 -12.52
C ALA A 13 -15.65 7.58 -11.81
N GLY A 14 -14.96 7.27 -10.70
CA GLY A 14 -14.04 8.20 -10.05
C GLY A 14 -12.59 7.87 -10.40
N LYS A 15 -11.79 8.86 -10.85
CA LYS A 15 -10.33 8.71 -10.72
C LYS A 15 -10.06 8.49 -9.23
N PRO A 16 -9.41 7.38 -8.83
CA PRO A 16 -9.02 7.21 -7.44
C PRO A 16 -8.11 8.39 -7.05
N PHE A 17 -8.10 8.74 -5.78
CA PHE A 17 -7.06 9.62 -5.26
C PHE A 17 -5.67 9.03 -5.60
N GLN A 18 -4.66 9.90 -5.72
CA GLN A 18 -3.37 9.46 -6.23
C GLN A 18 -2.66 8.65 -5.16
N ILE A 19 -2.26 7.43 -5.49
CA ILE A 19 -1.47 6.54 -4.63
C ILE A 19 -0.36 5.90 -5.46
N GLY A 20 0.84 5.82 -4.88
CA GLY A 20 1.98 5.13 -5.45
C GLY A 20 2.76 4.38 -4.38
N VAL A 21 3.19 3.17 -4.72
CA VAL A 21 4.09 2.35 -3.90
C VAL A 21 5.33 2.08 -4.73
N PHE A 22 6.49 2.44 -4.18
CA PHE A 22 7.75 2.46 -4.90
C PHE A 22 8.83 1.73 -4.12
N ILE A 23 9.63 0.96 -4.85
CA ILE A 23 10.89 0.39 -4.37
C ILE A 23 11.94 0.77 -5.39
N ASN A 24 13.00 1.46 -4.96
CA ASN A 24 14.03 1.99 -5.85
C ASN A 24 13.42 2.78 -7.03
N GLN A 25 12.43 3.62 -6.75
CA GLN A 25 11.69 4.46 -7.74
C GLN A 25 10.87 3.67 -8.77
N LYS A 26 10.74 2.35 -8.63
CA LYS A 26 9.90 1.50 -9.49
C LYS A 26 8.62 1.10 -8.76
N SER A 27 7.50 1.10 -9.47
CA SER A 27 6.20 0.69 -8.96
C SER A 27 5.75 -0.65 -9.54
N SER A 28 4.79 -1.30 -8.87
CA SER A 28 4.08 -2.52 -9.30
C SER A 28 4.93 -3.78 -9.41
N PHE A 29 6.06 -3.76 -10.09
CA PHE A 29 7.01 -4.86 -10.20
C PHE A 29 8.44 -4.35 -10.11
N THR A 30 9.27 -4.99 -9.28
CA THR A 30 10.68 -4.66 -9.18
C THR A 30 11.53 -5.88 -8.83
N MET A 31 12.85 -5.68 -8.86
CA MET A 31 13.83 -6.64 -8.39
C MET A 31 14.61 -6.05 -7.22
N ALA A 32 14.89 -6.87 -6.21
CA ALA A 32 15.67 -6.47 -5.05
C ALA A 32 16.55 -7.63 -4.57
N LYS A 33 17.63 -7.31 -3.87
CA LYS A 33 18.43 -8.31 -3.14
C LYS A 33 17.73 -8.68 -1.83
N PRO A 34 18.00 -9.86 -1.25
CA PRO A 34 17.61 -10.17 0.11
C PRO A 34 18.13 -9.09 1.08
N GLY A 35 17.35 -8.76 2.10
CA GLY A 35 17.71 -7.70 3.05
C GLY A 35 16.52 -6.94 3.62
N ILE A 36 16.75 -5.70 4.03
CA ILE A 36 15.67 -4.75 4.32
C ILE A 36 15.39 -3.97 3.05
N ILE A 37 14.17 -4.08 2.54
CA ILE A 37 13.71 -3.37 1.35
C ILE A 37 12.94 -2.15 1.81
N ASP A 38 13.39 -0.97 1.38
CA ASP A 38 12.69 0.30 1.60
C ASP A 38 11.52 0.41 0.62
N VAL A 39 10.31 0.52 1.17
CA VAL A 39 9.06 0.69 0.43
C VAL A 39 8.56 2.10 0.69
N ASN A 40 8.72 2.97 -0.29
CA ASN A 40 8.21 4.33 -0.24
C ASN A 40 6.76 4.35 -0.71
N VAL A 41 5.87 4.91 0.10
CA VAL A 41 4.45 5.05 -0.21
C VAL A 41 4.12 6.53 -0.29
N LYS A 42 3.63 6.96 -1.45
CA LYS A 42 3.19 8.34 -1.67
C LYS A 42 1.70 8.39 -1.96
N SER A 43 1.04 9.41 -1.45
CA SER A 43 -0.38 9.61 -1.71
C SER A 43 -0.81 11.06 -1.56
N VAL A 44 -1.81 11.46 -2.34
CA VAL A 44 -2.46 12.77 -2.28
C VAL A 44 -3.96 12.58 -2.45
N GLY A 45 -4.74 13.12 -1.51
CA GLY A 45 -6.20 13.10 -1.57
C GLY A 45 -6.74 14.06 -2.63
N ARG A 46 -7.97 13.82 -3.07
CA ARG A 46 -8.71 14.69 -3.99
C ARG A 46 -9.23 15.90 -3.23
N GLU A 47 -9.30 17.04 -3.92
CA GLU A 47 -9.97 18.25 -3.39
C GLU A 47 -9.43 18.70 -2.01
N GLY A 48 -8.12 18.52 -1.78
CA GLY A 48 -7.47 18.90 -0.52
C GLY A 48 -7.75 17.96 0.65
N ARG A 49 -8.39 16.81 0.42
CA ARG A 49 -8.55 15.76 1.43
C ARG A 49 -7.20 15.16 1.82
N LYS A 50 -7.12 14.71 3.07
CA LYS A 50 -5.91 14.08 3.61
C LYS A 50 -5.89 12.60 3.26
N THR A 51 -4.74 11.97 3.43
CA THR A 51 -4.57 10.53 3.24
C THR A 51 -3.86 9.91 4.43
N LYS A 52 -4.13 8.63 4.68
CA LYS A 52 -3.62 7.90 5.84
C LYS A 52 -3.29 6.46 5.47
N LEU A 53 -2.24 5.91 6.08
CA LEU A 53 -1.95 4.49 5.97
C LEU A 53 -3.14 3.67 6.51
N GLY A 54 -3.75 2.87 5.65
CA GLY A 54 -4.95 2.10 5.93
C GLY A 54 -4.65 0.72 6.50
N PHE A 55 -5.72 -0.06 6.65
CA PHE A 55 -5.67 -1.49 6.95
C PHE A 55 -6.12 -2.29 5.73
N HIS A 56 -5.46 -3.40 5.47
CA HIS A 56 -5.87 -4.34 4.44
C HIS A 56 -7.14 -5.09 4.86
N PHE A 57 -7.15 -5.67 6.07
CA PHE A 57 -8.29 -6.41 6.60
C PHE A 57 -8.30 -6.38 8.13
N LYS A 58 -9.38 -5.88 8.75
CA LYS A 58 -9.49 -5.72 10.21
C LYS A 58 -8.23 -5.04 10.78
N ASP A 59 -7.47 -5.76 11.61
CA ASP A 59 -6.26 -5.27 12.27
C ASP A 59 -4.98 -5.51 11.44
N ASP A 60 -5.08 -6.19 10.29
CA ASP A 60 -3.95 -6.46 9.40
C ASP A 60 -3.68 -5.26 8.48
N ARG A 61 -2.48 -4.68 8.62
CA ARG A 61 -2.04 -3.54 7.83
C ARG A 61 -1.75 -3.90 6.38
N PHE A 62 -1.09 -5.02 6.18
CA PHE A 62 -0.57 -5.44 4.89
C PHE A 62 -1.08 -6.83 4.55
N ARG A 63 -1.37 -7.06 3.28
CA ARG A 63 -1.43 -8.42 2.74
C ARG A 63 -0.07 -8.76 2.18
N ILE A 64 0.48 -9.91 2.55
CA ILE A 64 1.75 -10.39 2.03
C ILE A 64 1.59 -11.85 1.64
N GLU A 65 1.97 -12.17 0.41
CA GLU A 65 2.07 -13.53 -0.13
C GLU A 65 3.51 -13.70 -0.62
N SER A 66 4.22 -14.71 -0.15
CA SER A 66 5.64 -14.85 -0.46
C SER A 66 6.09 -16.31 -0.43
N THR A 67 7.05 -16.65 -1.29
CA THR A 67 7.72 -17.96 -1.27
C THR A 67 8.82 -18.04 -0.19
N GLY A 68 9.32 -16.90 0.28
CA GLY A 68 10.26 -16.77 1.40
C GLY A 68 9.64 -16.12 2.65
N LYS A 69 10.35 -16.16 3.78
CA LYS A 69 9.90 -15.49 5.02
C LYS A 69 10.08 -13.99 4.92
N VAL A 70 8.97 -13.25 5.07
CA VAL A 70 8.94 -11.79 4.96
C VAL A 70 7.94 -11.18 5.94
N PHE A 71 8.20 -9.95 6.38
CA PHE A 71 7.27 -9.16 7.19
C PHE A 71 7.60 -7.67 7.11
N PHE A 72 6.63 -6.80 7.36
CA PHE A 72 6.87 -5.36 7.56
C PHE A 72 7.24 -5.08 9.02
N ASP A 73 8.16 -4.14 9.25
CA ASP A 73 8.37 -3.56 10.58
C ASP A 73 7.18 -2.66 10.92
N GLU A 74 6.32 -3.13 11.84
CA GLU A 74 5.11 -2.43 12.26
C GLU A 74 5.25 -1.64 13.56
N THR A 75 6.46 -1.60 14.17
CA THR A 75 6.66 -1.06 15.52
C THR A 75 6.36 0.44 15.66
N ASN A 76 6.52 1.21 14.59
CA ASN A 76 6.37 2.68 14.59
C ASN A 76 5.68 3.18 13.31
N LEU A 77 4.59 2.51 12.91
CA LEU A 77 3.84 2.94 11.73
C LEU A 77 3.16 4.31 11.96
N PRO A 78 3.17 5.21 10.97
CA PRO A 78 2.47 6.48 11.06
C PRO A 78 0.96 6.25 11.15
N MET A 79 0.32 6.85 12.17
CA MET A 79 -1.13 6.75 12.39
C MET A 79 -1.90 8.02 11.99
N GLY A 80 -1.19 9.10 11.65
CA GLY A 80 -1.74 10.41 11.31
C GLY A 80 -2.30 10.49 9.89
N GLU A 81 -2.96 11.62 9.62
CA GLU A 81 -3.43 12.01 8.29
C GLU A 81 -2.46 13.03 7.68
N PHE A 82 -2.22 12.92 6.38
CA PHE A 82 -1.23 13.70 5.64
C PHE A 82 -1.89 14.42 4.45
N ASP A 83 -1.60 15.70 4.28
CA ASP A 83 -1.98 16.44 3.06
C ASP A 83 -1.21 15.91 1.84
N LEU A 84 0.10 15.69 2.01
CA LEU A 84 0.99 15.00 1.09
C LEU A 84 1.68 13.86 1.85
N MET A 85 1.24 12.63 1.60
CA MET A 85 1.82 11.46 2.25
C MET A 85 3.11 11.05 1.51
N ASP A 86 4.19 10.90 2.26
CA ASP A 86 5.46 10.32 1.81
C ASP A 86 6.05 9.54 3.00
N ILE A 87 5.78 8.23 3.05
CA ILE A 87 6.16 7.37 4.17
C ILE A 87 7.07 6.25 3.69
N HIS A 88 8.00 5.84 4.53
CA HIS A 88 8.94 4.76 4.27
C HIS A 88 8.62 3.58 5.18
N LEU A 89 8.25 2.45 4.57
CA LEU A 89 7.99 1.18 5.25
C LEU A 89 9.18 0.25 5.04
N LYS A 90 9.53 -0.53 6.06
CA LYS A 90 10.64 -1.49 6.00
C LYS A 90 10.11 -2.90 5.82
N LEU A 91 10.31 -3.48 4.63
CA LEU A 91 10.02 -4.88 4.36
C LEU A 91 11.26 -5.73 4.67
N HIS A 92 11.19 -6.56 5.70
CA HIS A 92 12.23 -7.50 6.06
C HIS A 92 12.13 -8.75 5.18
N ALA A 93 13.15 -8.97 4.35
CA ALA A 93 13.27 -10.10 3.42
C ALA A 93 14.68 -10.72 3.49
N LYS A 94 15.30 -10.74 4.68
CA LYS A 94 16.67 -11.24 4.89
C LYS A 94 16.82 -12.73 4.62
N ASP A 95 15.77 -13.50 4.90
CA ASP A 95 15.76 -14.96 4.74
C ASP A 95 15.33 -15.41 3.33
N CYS A 96 14.99 -14.46 2.46
CA CYS A 96 14.68 -14.76 1.06
C CYS A 96 15.92 -15.21 0.30
N LYS A 97 15.71 -16.13 -0.63
CA LYS A 97 16.73 -16.65 -1.54
C LYS A 97 16.46 -16.15 -2.94
N GLN A 98 17.47 -16.27 -3.80
CA GLN A 98 17.32 -15.97 -5.22
C GLN A 98 16.11 -16.72 -5.80
N ARG A 99 15.31 -16.02 -6.62
CA ARG A 99 14.03 -16.48 -7.22
C ARG A 99 12.84 -16.50 -6.28
N ASP A 100 13.00 -16.11 -5.01
CA ASP A 100 11.82 -15.85 -4.19
C ASP A 100 11.00 -14.70 -4.78
N VAL A 101 9.68 -14.83 -4.67
CA VAL A 101 8.73 -13.81 -5.10
C VAL A 101 7.94 -13.36 -3.89
N ILE A 102 7.85 -12.04 -3.73
CA ILE A 102 7.06 -11.39 -2.69
C ILE A 102 5.98 -10.57 -3.38
N SER A 103 4.72 -10.77 -3.04
CA SER A 103 3.61 -9.93 -3.42
C SER A 103 3.05 -9.31 -2.16
N PHE A 104 3.03 -7.99 -2.06
CA PHE A 104 2.41 -7.30 -0.93
C PHE A 104 1.47 -6.19 -1.38
N THR A 105 0.47 -5.90 -0.57
CA THR A 105 -0.48 -4.81 -0.80
C THR A 105 -0.38 -3.78 0.33
N VAL A 106 -0.13 -2.53 -0.03
CA VAL A 106 -0.25 -1.38 0.89
C VAL A 106 -1.59 -0.70 0.62
N THR A 107 -2.37 -0.49 1.67
CA THR A 107 -3.65 0.21 1.61
C THR A 107 -3.50 1.64 2.11
N VAL A 108 -4.08 2.59 1.40
CA VAL A 108 -4.21 3.98 1.85
C VAL A 108 -5.69 4.34 1.85
N SER A 109 -6.09 5.14 2.84
CA SER A 109 -7.42 5.69 2.96
C SER A 109 -7.38 7.19 2.71
N GLU A 110 -8.32 7.68 1.92
CA GLU A 110 -8.60 9.11 1.77
C GLU A 110 -9.54 9.54 2.89
N MET A 111 -9.16 10.57 3.63
CA MET A 111 -9.81 11.01 4.85
C MET A 111 -10.36 12.43 4.68
N ASN A 112 -11.55 12.66 5.23
CA ASN A 112 -12.13 13.97 5.37
C ASN A 112 -12.59 14.17 6.82
N ASN A 113 -11.88 15.01 7.57
CA ASN A 113 -12.17 15.29 8.99
C ASN A 113 -12.34 14.01 9.84
N GLY A 114 -11.44 13.05 9.71
CA GLY A 114 -11.48 11.78 10.45
C GLY A 114 -12.42 10.71 9.90
N ILE A 115 -13.17 11.00 8.82
CA ILE A 115 -14.06 10.04 8.15
C ILE A 115 -13.38 9.50 6.90
N GLU A 116 -13.34 8.16 6.75
CA GLU A 116 -12.84 7.50 5.55
C GLU A 116 -13.84 7.71 4.39
N MET A 117 -13.37 8.31 3.29
CA MET A 117 -14.17 8.62 2.11
C MET A 117 -13.97 7.59 0.99
N ASP A 118 -12.74 7.13 0.81
CA ASP A 118 -12.35 6.11 -0.17
C ASP A 118 -11.12 5.37 0.37
N ARG A 119 -10.89 4.15 -0.10
CA ARG A 119 -9.76 3.31 0.32
C ARG A 119 -9.28 2.48 -0.85
N ARG A 120 -7.97 2.51 -1.10
CA ARG A 120 -7.34 1.81 -2.24
C ARG A 120 -6.09 1.06 -1.79
N GLY A 121 -5.99 -0.18 -2.25
CA GLY A 121 -4.81 -1.01 -2.11
C GLY A 121 -3.97 -1.00 -3.38
N VAL A 122 -2.66 -0.86 -3.25
CA VAL A 122 -1.70 -1.02 -4.36
C VAL A 122 -0.84 -2.24 -4.08
N THR A 123 -0.94 -3.23 -4.96
CA THR A 123 -0.12 -4.44 -4.91
C THR A 123 1.20 -4.20 -5.64
N THR A 124 2.29 -4.60 -5.00
CA THR A 124 3.65 -4.58 -5.55
C THR A 124 4.25 -5.97 -5.47
N ILE A 125 4.88 -6.39 -6.56
CA ILE A 125 5.60 -7.65 -6.69
C ILE A 125 7.11 -7.37 -6.68
N VAL A 126 7.84 -8.11 -5.86
CA VAL A 126 9.29 -8.08 -5.78
C VAL A 126 9.84 -9.45 -6.12
N HIS A 127 10.69 -9.51 -7.14
CA HIS A 127 11.46 -10.71 -7.46
C HIS A 127 12.86 -10.59 -6.86
N ILE A 128 13.24 -11.56 -6.03
CA ILE A 128 14.51 -11.57 -5.32
C ILE A 128 15.62 -12.08 -6.24
N VAL A 129 16.65 -11.26 -6.45
CA VAL A 129 17.78 -11.51 -7.39
C VAL A 129 19.13 -11.63 -6.72
#